data_AF-A0A9W7B0P6-F1
#
_entry.id   AF-A0A9W7B0P6-F1
#
_cell.length_a   1.000
_cell.length_b   1.000
_cell.length_c   1.000
_cell.angle_alpha   90.00
_cell.angle_beta   90.00
_cell.angle_gamma   90.00
#
_symmetry.space_group_name_H-M   'P 1'
#
loop_
_entity.id
_entity.type
_entity.pdbx_description
1 polymer ?
#
loop_
_entity_poly.entity_id
_entity_poly.type
_entity_poly.pdbx_seq_one_letter_code
_entity_poly.pdbx_strand_id
1 'polypeptide(L)'
;MFSPRLIILLLALIASAKPLNLHSISRRNLVKLSPIALQIALPQSASAVSPINVDELSGQTRNLNAYKYELQRKKLPPPSLLLRPKINLDFAVLLMRASYQILDDFNLLPMNEFQRDFFLLRSTSYKSYTSKLSNTIITQGDLTDPYYFDYISYAQYATINRAILKPNLISIESQPVENSTTGEFIDVPISIRSDLRDDLSIIPKLFRLEVGENILKWFDDRYNNTTASIPKGNPESAVRQIINLFRIQGFLTSGDVKVEKNVLNVGVEGSGNNWSMKCLKSEKLNNDFIRMAIEAWGEREGNAKLNYVKLNTYKIS
;
A
#
# COMPACT_ATOMS: atom_id res chain seq x y z
N MET A 1 -4.75 28.27 3.25
CA MET A 1 -3.40 28.29 2.64
C MET A 1 -2.39 27.90 3.71
N PHE A 2 -1.82 26.70 3.64
CA PHE A 2 -0.79 26.29 4.61
C PHE A 2 0.60 26.43 3.98
N SER A 3 1.54 26.90 4.80
CA SER A 3 2.90 27.27 4.43
C SER A 3 3.72 26.06 3.91
N PRO A 4 4.57 26.24 2.87
CA PRO A 4 5.48 25.21 2.35
C PRO A 4 6.39 24.58 3.41
N ARG A 5 6.56 25.22 4.57
CA ARG A 5 7.34 24.67 5.70
C ARG A 5 6.69 23.44 6.35
N LEU A 6 5.37 23.26 6.24
CA LEU A 6 4.68 22.10 6.81
C LEU A 6 4.92 20.80 6.00
N ILE A 7 5.16 20.95 4.68
CA ILE A 7 5.46 19.83 3.77
C ILE A 7 6.89 19.31 4.03
N ILE A 8 7.83 20.23 4.29
CA ILE A 8 9.22 19.89 4.62
C ILE A 8 9.31 19.17 5.99
N LEU A 9 8.50 19.56 6.98
CA LEU A 9 8.47 18.89 8.28
C LEU A 9 7.91 17.46 8.21
N LEU A 10 6.95 17.20 7.30
CA LEU A 10 6.37 15.87 7.12
C LEU A 10 7.35 14.91 6.42
N LEU A 11 8.18 15.42 5.50
CA LEU A 11 9.28 14.68 4.88
C LEU A 11 10.41 14.38 5.89
N ALA A 12 10.69 15.31 6.81
CA ALA A 12 11.70 15.12 7.85
C ALA A 12 11.30 14.04 8.88
N LEU A 13 10.01 13.89 9.18
CA LEU A 13 9.53 12.85 10.10
C LEU A 13 9.65 11.42 9.52
N ILE A 14 9.65 11.28 8.19
CA ILE A 14 9.90 10.00 7.51
C ILE A 14 11.40 9.66 7.53
N ALA A 15 12.27 10.67 7.55
CA ALA A 15 13.73 10.55 7.52
C ALA A 15 14.38 10.38 8.91
N SER A 16 13.67 10.64 10.01
CA SER A 16 14.24 10.64 11.38
C SER A 16 14.21 9.29 12.11
N ALA A 17 14.09 8.17 11.39
CA ALA A 17 14.42 6.85 11.92
C ALA A 17 15.88 6.53 11.56
N LYS A 18 16.68 6.07 12.55
CA LYS A 18 18.13 5.79 12.48
C LYS A 18 18.67 5.44 11.07
N PRO A 19 19.83 6.00 10.67
CA PRO A 19 20.39 5.81 9.33
C PRO A 19 20.93 4.39 9.17
N LEU A 20 20.21 3.56 8.42
CA LEU A 20 20.82 2.45 7.71
C LEU A 20 21.23 3.01 6.34
N ASN A 21 22.56 3.08 6.13
CA ASN A 21 23.25 3.46 4.89
C ASN A 21 22.34 3.80 3.69
N LEU A 22 22.14 5.10 3.48
CA LEU A 22 21.69 5.65 2.20
C LEU A 22 22.77 5.38 1.14
N HIS A 23 22.83 4.17 0.62
CA HIS A 23 23.38 3.95 -0.70
C HIS A 23 22.43 4.62 -1.70
N SER A 24 22.93 5.69 -2.31
CA SER A 24 22.53 6.27 -3.60
C SER A 24 21.18 5.80 -4.15
N ILE A 25 20.23 6.74 -4.25
CA ILE A 25 19.06 6.67 -5.13
C ILE A 25 19.56 6.69 -6.58
N SER A 26 20.14 5.57 -7.03
CA SER A 26 20.58 5.34 -8.40
C SER A 26 20.47 3.85 -8.66
N ARG A 27 19.22 3.39 -8.84
CA ARG A 27 18.89 1.99 -9.18
C ARG A 27 17.69 1.88 -10.14
N ARG A 28 17.38 2.91 -10.94
CA ARG A 28 16.30 2.80 -11.93
C ARG A 28 16.86 2.38 -13.28
N ASN A 29 16.19 1.42 -13.93
CA ASN A 29 16.47 0.99 -15.29
C ASN A 29 16.11 2.11 -16.27
N LEU A 30 17.05 3.02 -16.48
CA LEU A 30 16.94 4.09 -17.47
C LEU A 30 16.87 3.49 -18.86
N VAL A 31 15.82 3.78 -19.62
CA VAL A 31 15.75 3.34 -21.01
C VAL A 31 16.59 4.30 -21.86
N LYS A 32 17.67 3.80 -22.47
CA LYS A 32 18.36 4.51 -23.56
C LYS A 32 17.54 4.36 -24.84
N LEU A 33 16.50 5.16 -25.00
CA LEU A 33 15.76 5.24 -26.27
C LEU A 33 16.45 6.20 -27.23
N SER A 34 16.43 5.87 -28.53
CA SER A 34 16.87 6.80 -29.57
C SER A 34 15.89 7.98 -29.65
N PRO A 35 16.35 9.19 -30.00
CA PRO A 35 15.50 10.39 -30.05
C PRO A 35 14.26 10.25 -30.96
N ILE A 36 14.38 9.42 -32.00
CA ILE A 36 13.32 9.17 -32.98
C ILE A 36 12.23 8.26 -32.39
N ALA A 37 12.59 7.31 -31.51
CA ALA A 37 11.62 6.45 -30.82
C ALA A 37 10.80 7.22 -29.77
N LEU A 38 11.36 8.28 -29.16
CA LEU A 38 10.62 9.18 -28.25
C LEU A 38 9.49 9.93 -28.97
N GLN A 39 9.70 10.39 -30.20
CA GLN A 39 8.72 11.23 -30.91
C GLN A 39 7.50 10.45 -31.42
N ILE A 40 7.66 9.15 -31.69
CA ILE A 40 6.58 8.31 -32.23
C ILE A 40 5.70 7.72 -31.11
N ALA A 41 6.22 7.63 -29.88
CA ALA A 41 5.54 7.01 -28.74
C ALA A 41 4.80 7.98 -27.79
N LEU A 42 4.95 9.29 -27.96
CA LEU A 42 4.43 10.29 -27.02
C LEU A 42 3.18 11.01 -27.56
N PRO A 43 1.95 10.65 -27.15
CA PRO A 43 0.86 11.61 -27.17
C PRO A 43 1.13 12.72 -26.15
N GLN A 44 0.85 13.96 -26.55
CA GLN A 44 0.96 15.18 -25.73
C GLN A 44 -0.04 15.15 -24.56
N SER A 45 0.32 14.46 -23.48
CA SER A 45 -0.16 14.60 -22.09
C SER A 45 0.29 13.35 -21.31
N ALA A 46 1.60 13.25 -21.10
CA ALA A 46 2.24 12.10 -20.46
C ALA A 46 2.07 12.13 -18.92
N SER A 47 0.84 11.98 -18.45
CA SER A 47 0.57 11.50 -17.09
C SER A 47 0.33 9.99 -17.16
N ALA A 48 1.00 9.22 -16.30
CA ALA A 48 0.83 7.77 -16.27
C ALA A 48 -0.64 7.43 -15.97
N VAL A 49 -1.25 8.10 -15.00
CA VAL A 49 -2.70 8.05 -14.82
C VAL A 49 -3.21 9.47 -14.90
N SER A 50 -4.42 9.70 -15.46
CA SER A 50 -5.05 11.02 -15.42
C SER A 50 -4.92 11.57 -13.99
N PRO A 51 -4.25 12.72 -13.79
CA PRO A 51 -4.00 13.24 -12.46
C PRO A 51 -5.30 13.38 -11.72
N ILE A 52 -5.30 13.09 -10.42
CA ILE A 52 -6.42 13.49 -9.58
C ILE A 52 -6.46 15.02 -9.61
N ASN A 53 -7.44 15.60 -10.29
CA ASN A 53 -7.58 17.04 -10.35
C ASN A 53 -8.02 17.57 -8.98
N VAL A 54 -7.23 18.48 -8.41
CA VAL A 54 -7.45 19.10 -7.09
C VAL A 54 -8.81 19.78 -7.02
N ASP A 55 -9.21 20.40 -8.12
CA ASP A 55 -10.49 21.09 -8.30
C ASP A 55 -11.68 20.12 -8.36
N GLU A 56 -11.45 18.92 -8.89
CA GLU A 56 -12.45 17.85 -8.91
C GLU A 56 -12.58 17.17 -7.54
N LEU A 57 -11.50 16.98 -6.77
CA LEU A 57 -11.62 16.30 -5.47
C LEU A 57 -12.02 17.21 -4.30
N SER A 58 -11.69 18.50 -4.37
CA SER A 58 -11.99 19.49 -3.32
C SER A 58 -13.44 20.00 -3.34
N GLY A 59 -14.19 19.74 -4.42
CA GLY A 59 -15.56 20.23 -4.59
C GLY A 59 -15.64 21.73 -4.87
N GLN A 60 -14.51 22.42 -5.04
CA GLN A 60 -14.48 23.87 -5.31
C GLN A 60 -14.98 24.20 -6.72
N THR A 61 -14.93 23.25 -7.65
CA THR A 61 -15.49 23.39 -9.00
C THR A 61 -16.75 22.53 -9.12
N ARG A 62 -17.87 23.15 -9.51
CA ARG A 62 -19.13 22.46 -9.83
C ARG A 62 -19.01 21.69 -11.17
N ASN A 63 -18.05 20.79 -11.29
CA ASN A 63 -17.92 19.88 -12.43
C ASN A 63 -18.54 18.51 -12.05
N LEU A 64 -19.22 17.87 -13.01
CA LEU A 64 -19.74 16.51 -12.94
C LEU A 64 -18.76 15.49 -12.35
N ASN A 65 -17.46 15.62 -12.62
CA ASN A 65 -16.45 14.73 -12.06
C ASN A 65 -16.28 14.92 -10.55
N ALA A 66 -16.29 16.16 -10.06
CA ALA A 66 -16.22 16.45 -8.64
C ALA A 66 -17.39 15.84 -7.85
N TYR A 67 -18.58 16.02 -8.40
CA TYR A 67 -19.81 15.46 -7.85
C TYR A 67 -19.79 13.92 -7.87
N LYS A 68 -19.26 13.29 -8.92
CA LYS A 68 -19.07 11.82 -8.97
C LYS A 68 -18.13 11.34 -7.87
N TYR A 69 -17.00 12.01 -7.63
CA TYR A 69 -16.07 11.64 -6.57
C TYR A 69 -16.64 11.87 -5.16
N GLU A 70 -17.41 12.93 -4.94
CA GLU A 70 -18.16 13.12 -3.69
C GLU A 70 -19.21 12.03 -3.47
N LEU A 71 -19.98 11.67 -4.50
CA LEU A 71 -20.97 10.60 -4.41
C LEU A 71 -20.32 9.25 -4.12
N GLN A 72 -19.19 8.94 -4.76
CA GLN A 72 -18.42 7.73 -4.48
C GLN A 72 -17.93 7.70 -3.02
N ARG A 73 -17.46 8.82 -2.48
CA ARG A 73 -17.05 8.94 -1.06
C ARG A 73 -18.20 8.76 -0.09
N LYS A 74 -19.39 9.31 -0.40
CA LYS A 74 -20.60 9.10 0.40
C LYS A 74 -21.02 7.62 0.43
N LYS A 75 -20.75 6.87 -0.63
CA LYS A 75 -21.03 5.43 -0.74
C LYS A 75 -20.00 4.55 -0.01
N LEU A 76 -18.88 5.09 0.48
CA LEU A 76 -17.93 4.30 1.26
C LEU A 76 -18.58 3.80 2.55
N PRO A 77 -18.36 2.53 2.92
CA PRO A 77 -18.93 1.94 4.12
C PRO A 77 -18.55 2.73 5.37
N PRO A 78 -19.36 2.69 6.44
CA PRO A 78 -18.97 3.28 7.70
C PRO A 78 -17.75 2.54 8.30
N PRO A 79 -16.84 3.25 8.98
CA PRO A 79 -15.77 2.63 9.74
C PRO A 79 -16.33 1.79 10.89
N SER A 80 -15.60 0.73 11.26
CA SER A 80 -15.96 -0.08 12.41
C SER A 80 -15.70 0.70 13.68
N LEU A 81 -16.64 0.66 14.64
CA LEU A 81 -16.49 1.26 15.96
C LEU A 81 -15.87 0.29 16.99
N LEU A 82 -15.39 -0.87 16.53
CA LEU A 82 -14.77 -1.88 17.39
C LEU A 82 -13.48 -1.32 17.98
N LEU A 83 -13.33 -1.40 19.30
CA LEU A 83 -12.12 -1.02 20.00
C LEU A 83 -11.00 -2.01 19.65
N ARG A 84 -9.91 -1.49 19.07
CA ARG A 84 -8.77 -2.27 18.60
C ARG A 84 -7.51 -1.91 19.41
N PRO A 85 -6.59 -2.87 19.63
CA PRO A 85 -5.32 -2.57 20.27
C PRO A 85 -4.49 -1.59 19.43
N LYS A 86 -3.57 -0.87 20.09
CA LYS A 86 -2.57 -0.08 19.37
C LYS A 86 -1.64 -1.00 18.60
N ILE A 87 -1.35 -0.63 17.37
CA ILE A 87 -0.43 -1.36 16.50
C ILE A 87 0.99 -0.97 16.89
N ASN A 88 1.91 -1.94 16.90
CA ASN A 88 3.34 -1.68 17.05
C ASN A 88 3.81 -0.72 15.93
N LEU A 89 4.47 0.38 16.31
CA LEU A 89 4.86 1.42 15.36
C LEU A 89 5.78 0.91 14.25
N ASP A 90 6.82 0.14 14.60
CA ASP A 90 7.78 -0.39 13.62
C ASP A 90 7.08 -1.33 12.63
N PHE A 91 6.13 -2.13 13.12
CA PHE A 91 5.34 -3.02 12.29
C PHE A 91 4.37 -2.24 11.39
N ALA A 92 3.67 -1.24 11.91
CA ALA A 92 2.78 -0.39 11.11
C ALA A 92 3.56 0.33 9.99
N VAL A 93 4.74 0.85 10.31
CA VAL A 93 5.65 1.50 9.34
C VAL A 93 6.13 0.50 8.29
N LEU A 94 6.49 -0.73 8.69
CA LEU A 94 6.85 -1.80 7.76
C LEU A 94 5.73 -2.06 6.76
N LEU A 95 4.49 -2.27 7.22
CA LEU A 95 3.37 -2.61 6.34
C LEU A 95 3.15 -1.55 5.25
N MET A 96 3.20 -0.27 5.64
CA MET A 96 3.05 0.85 4.71
C MET A 96 4.25 0.97 3.76
N ARG A 97 5.48 0.81 4.28
CA ARG A 97 6.71 0.92 3.48
C ARG A 97 6.88 -0.23 2.49
N ALA A 98 6.55 -1.45 2.87
CA ALA A 98 6.67 -2.62 2.01
C ALA A 98 5.84 -2.42 0.73
N SER A 99 4.59 -1.99 0.85
CA SER A 99 3.72 -1.75 -0.31
C SER A 99 4.19 -0.58 -1.19
N TYR A 100 4.71 0.48 -0.57
CA TYR A 100 5.29 1.61 -1.30
C TYR A 100 6.55 1.20 -2.08
N GLN A 101 7.44 0.45 -1.44
CA GLN A 101 8.70 0.02 -2.04
C GLN A 101 8.45 -0.89 -3.24
N ILE A 102 7.56 -1.88 -3.14
CA ILE A 102 7.25 -2.77 -4.26
C ILE A 102 6.63 -2.00 -5.45
N LEU A 103 5.82 -0.97 -5.18
CA LEU A 103 5.27 -0.11 -6.24
C LEU A 103 6.37 0.59 -7.03
N ASP A 104 7.37 1.14 -6.31
CA ASP A 104 8.52 1.84 -6.89
C ASP A 104 9.46 0.86 -7.61
N ASP A 105 9.74 -0.30 -7.02
CA ASP A 105 10.56 -1.36 -7.62
C ASP A 105 9.96 -1.87 -8.94
N PHE A 106 8.62 -1.94 -9.03
CA PHE A 106 7.93 -2.31 -10.27
C PHE A 106 7.92 -1.18 -11.31
N ASN A 107 8.26 0.05 -10.91
CA ASN A 107 8.16 1.27 -11.72
C ASN A 107 6.75 1.48 -12.31
N LEU A 108 5.69 1.20 -11.53
CA LEU A 108 4.30 1.32 -12.02
C LEU A 108 3.78 2.75 -12.04
N LEU A 109 4.33 3.62 -11.19
CA LEU A 109 3.90 5.00 -11.05
C LEU A 109 5.10 5.87 -10.68
N PRO A 110 5.31 7.03 -11.32
CA PRO A 110 6.29 8.01 -10.88
C PRO A 110 6.05 8.44 -9.43
N MET A 111 7.11 8.62 -8.64
CA MET A 111 6.95 8.88 -7.20
C MET A 111 6.35 10.25 -6.88
N ASN A 112 6.62 11.27 -7.72
CA ASN A 112 5.96 12.57 -7.65
C ASN A 112 4.44 12.47 -7.85
N GLU A 113 3.99 11.66 -8.81
CA GLU A 113 2.56 11.40 -9.05
C GLU A 113 1.93 10.64 -7.87
N PHE A 114 2.62 9.60 -7.38
CA PHE A 114 2.17 8.84 -6.20
C PHE A 114 1.95 9.76 -4.99
N GLN A 115 2.95 10.57 -4.65
CA GLN A 115 2.91 11.46 -3.49
C GLN A 115 1.77 12.48 -3.61
N ARG A 116 1.60 13.08 -4.78
CA ARG A 116 0.50 14.02 -5.06
C ARG A 116 -0.86 13.33 -4.89
N ASP A 117 -1.08 12.22 -5.57
CA ASP A 117 -2.38 11.54 -5.59
C ASP A 117 -2.74 10.95 -4.21
N PHE A 118 -1.75 10.38 -3.51
CA PHE A 118 -1.90 9.94 -2.13
C PHE A 118 -2.25 11.11 -1.19
N PHE A 119 -1.56 12.25 -1.30
CA PHE A 119 -1.85 13.43 -0.50
C PHE A 119 -3.27 13.96 -0.75
N LEU A 120 -3.72 13.97 -2.01
CA LEU A 120 -5.06 14.40 -2.37
C LEU A 120 -6.13 13.46 -1.81
N LEU A 121 -5.99 12.15 -1.99
CA LEU A 121 -6.92 11.16 -1.46
C LEU A 121 -6.99 11.22 0.07
N ARG A 122 -5.84 11.35 0.73
CA ARG A 122 -5.74 11.58 2.18
C ARG A 122 -6.54 12.84 2.54
N SER A 123 -6.12 14.02 2.09
CA SER A 123 -6.70 15.30 2.50
C SER A 123 -8.22 15.38 2.29
N THR A 124 -8.69 14.83 1.18
CA THR A 124 -10.09 14.94 0.75
C THR A 124 -11.01 13.89 1.39
N SER A 125 -10.46 12.78 1.89
CA SER A 125 -11.25 11.72 2.55
C SER A 125 -11.23 11.83 4.07
N TYR A 126 -10.26 12.55 4.66
CA TYR A 126 -10.06 12.61 6.10
C TYR A 126 -11.32 13.04 6.86
N LYS A 127 -11.86 14.21 6.52
CA LYS A 127 -13.03 14.79 7.22
C LYS A 127 -14.25 13.87 7.15
N SER A 128 -14.49 13.25 5.99
CA SER A 128 -15.62 12.34 5.81
C SER A 128 -15.43 11.01 6.55
N TYR A 129 -14.19 10.57 6.74
CA TYR A 129 -13.88 9.37 7.51
C TYR A 129 -14.06 9.64 9.01
N THR A 130 -13.43 10.70 9.52
CA THR A 130 -13.48 11.05 10.95
C THR A 130 -14.89 11.42 11.41
N SER A 131 -15.70 12.08 10.56
CA SER A 131 -17.09 12.41 10.93
C SER A 131 -17.97 11.18 11.17
N LYS A 132 -17.58 10.01 10.68
CA LYS A 132 -18.33 8.75 10.85
C LYS A 132 -17.87 7.93 12.07
N LEU A 133 -16.77 8.32 12.74
CA LEU A 133 -16.18 7.59 13.87
C LEU A 133 -16.71 8.01 15.26
N SER A 134 -17.82 8.75 15.29
CA SER A 134 -18.40 9.36 16.49
C SER A 134 -17.33 10.09 17.34
N ASN A 135 -17.48 10.21 18.66
CA ASN A 135 -16.59 10.97 19.56
C ASN A 135 -15.16 10.36 19.70
N THR A 136 -14.74 9.48 18.80
CA THR A 136 -13.38 8.91 18.78
C THR A 136 -12.39 9.96 18.29
N ILE A 137 -11.46 10.35 19.16
CA ILE A 137 -10.38 11.28 18.81
C ILE A 137 -9.29 10.49 18.10
N ILE A 138 -9.12 10.74 16.80
CA ILE A 138 -8.01 10.18 16.02
C ILE A 138 -6.89 11.20 15.94
N THR A 139 -5.67 10.78 16.27
CA THR A 139 -4.49 11.64 16.08
C THR A 139 -3.97 11.49 14.66
N GLN A 140 -4.04 12.57 13.88
CA GLN A 140 -3.55 12.55 12.50
C GLN A 140 -2.04 12.31 12.48
N GLY A 141 -1.61 11.22 11.84
CA GLY A 141 -0.20 10.85 11.71
C GLY A 141 0.23 9.75 12.68
N ASP A 142 -0.59 9.39 13.67
CA ASP A 142 -0.28 8.31 14.60
C ASP A 142 -0.58 6.94 13.96
N LEU A 143 0.45 6.32 13.39
CA LEU A 143 0.33 4.98 12.78
C LEU A 143 0.06 3.85 13.80
N THR A 144 0.21 4.12 15.11
CA THR A 144 -0.14 3.15 16.16
C THR A 144 -1.64 3.12 16.45
N ASP A 145 -2.35 4.20 16.10
CA ASP A 145 -3.81 4.25 16.20
C ASP A 145 -4.42 3.39 15.07
N PRO A 146 -5.16 2.33 15.40
CA PRO A 146 -5.74 1.44 14.40
C PRO A 146 -6.77 2.15 13.50
N TYR A 147 -7.45 3.20 13.96
CA TYR A 147 -8.36 3.97 13.10
C TYR A 147 -7.59 4.85 12.11
N TYR A 148 -6.49 5.48 12.54
CA TYR A 148 -5.65 6.23 11.62
C TYR A 148 -4.96 5.31 10.61
N PHE A 149 -4.43 4.17 11.06
CA PHE A 149 -3.83 3.15 10.20
C PHE A 149 -4.81 2.65 9.13
N ASP A 150 -6.05 2.36 9.52
CA ASP A 150 -7.11 1.93 8.60
C ASP A 150 -7.32 2.97 7.49
N TYR A 151 -7.46 4.22 7.87
CA TYR A 151 -7.70 5.31 6.94
C TYR A 151 -6.51 5.58 6.01
N ILE A 152 -5.29 5.62 6.55
CA ILE A 152 -4.11 5.95 5.74
C ILE A 152 -3.75 4.80 4.79
N SER A 153 -3.98 3.56 5.23
CA SER A 153 -3.78 2.38 4.38
C SER A 153 -4.79 2.32 3.23
N TYR A 154 -6.05 2.73 3.44
CA TYR A 154 -7.01 2.94 2.36
C TYR A 154 -6.50 3.96 1.33
N ALA A 155 -6.06 5.13 1.78
CA ALA A 155 -5.59 6.18 0.87
C ALA A 155 -4.38 5.69 0.06
N GLN A 156 -3.46 4.95 0.68
CA GLN A 156 -2.30 4.38 0.00
C GLN A 156 -2.73 3.34 -1.05
N TYR A 157 -3.57 2.37 -0.67
CA TYR A 157 -3.95 1.29 -1.57
C TYR A 157 -4.94 1.71 -2.64
N ALA A 158 -5.74 2.76 -2.42
CA ALA A 158 -6.52 3.38 -3.49
C ALA A 158 -5.60 3.98 -4.58
N THR A 159 -4.49 4.61 -4.19
CA THR A 159 -3.47 5.08 -5.15
C THR A 159 -2.77 3.90 -5.85
N ILE A 160 -2.34 2.89 -5.11
CA ILE A 160 -1.69 1.68 -5.66
C ILE A 160 -2.59 0.96 -6.65
N ASN A 161 -3.88 0.77 -6.33
CA ASN A 161 -4.83 0.12 -7.22
C ASN A 161 -4.96 0.84 -8.56
N ARG A 162 -4.93 2.18 -8.57
CA ARG A 162 -4.98 2.94 -9.84
C ARG A 162 -3.80 2.63 -10.74
N ALA A 163 -2.59 2.56 -10.17
CA ALA A 163 -1.38 2.18 -10.90
C ALA A 163 -1.41 0.72 -11.37
N ILE A 164 -1.96 -0.19 -10.56
CA ILE A 164 -2.01 -1.63 -10.89
C ILE A 164 -3.14 -1.98 -11.87
N LEU A 165 -4.25 -1.24 -11.86
CA LEU A 165 -5.38 -1.46 -12.78
C LEU A 165 -5.07 -1.01 -14.20
N LYS A 166 -4.29 0.06 -14.35
CA LYS A 166 -3.91 0.67 -15.62
C LYS A 166 -2.42 1.03 -15.60
N PRO A 167 -1.53 0.01 -15.61
CA PRO A 167 -0.10 0.24 -15.60
C PRO A 167 0.35 0.81 -16.96
N ASN A 168 1.26 1.78 -16.95
CA ASN A 168 1.82 2.35 -18.17
C ASN A 168 3.20 1.78 -18.39
N LEU A 169 3.43 1.21 -19.56
CA LEU A 169 4.71 0.60 -19.93
C LEU A 169 5.88 1.59 -19.80
N ILE A 170 5.62 2.86 -20.13
CA ILE A 170 6.55 3.97 -20.00
C ILE A 170 5.83 5.11 -19.30
N SER A 171 6.46 5.69 -18.28
CA SER A 171 6.02 6.89 -17.59
C SER A 171 7.15 7.91 -17.56
N ILE A 172 6.85 9.18 -17.30
CA ILE A 172 7.87 10.23 -17.16
C ILE A 172 7.95 10.60 -15.69
N GLU A 173 9.18 10.67 -15.16
CA GLU A 173 9.44 11.09 -13.80
C GLU A 173 10.40 12.27 -13.78
N SER A 174 10.01 13.34 -13.09
CA SER A 174 10.88 14.49 -12.87
C SER A 174 11.85 14.20 -11.72
N GLN A 175 13.14 14.16 -12.03
CA GLN A 175 14.23 13.88 -11.09
C GLN A 175 15.12 15.12 -10.93
N PRO A 176 15.63 15.42 -9.72
CA PRO A 176 16.56 16.51 -9.54
C PRO A 176 17.85 16.25 -10.32
N VAL A 177 18.37 17.27 -10.98
CA VAL A 177 19.68 17.18 -11.64
C VAL A 177 20.77 17.10 -10.58
N GLU A 178 21.50 15.99 -10.55
CA GLU A 178 22.65 15.84 -9.64
C GLU A 178 23.64 16.99 -9.87
N ASN A 179 24.04 17.66 -8.78
CA ASN A 179 24.94 18.82 -8.76
C ASN A 179 24.38 20.12 -9.37
N SER A 180 23.07 20.24 -9.57
CA SER A 180 22.46 21.54 -9.90
C SER A 180 22.49 22.50 -8.71
N THR A 181 23.11 23.67 -8.90
CA THR A 181 23.05 24.79 -7.94
C THR A 181 21.71 25.55 -7.98
N THR A 182 20.91 25.32 -9.01
CA THR A 182 19.64 26.02 -9.30
C THR A 182 18.41 25.22 -8.89
N GLY A 183 18.57 23.96 -8.45
CA GLY A 183 17.46 23.08 -8.09
C GLY A 183 16.65 22.60 -9.30
N GLU A 184 17.31 22.46 -10.46
CA GLU A 184 16.68 22.03 -11.70
C GLU A 184 16.21 20.58 -11.65
N PHE A 185 15.13 20.30 -12.37
CA PHE A 185 14.57 18.96 -12.56
C PHE A 185 14.62 18.58 -14.03
N ILE A 186 14.92 17.32 -14.30
CA ILE A 186 14.86 16.72 -15.64
C ILE A 186 13.79 15.64 -15.67
N ASP A 187 13.09 15.56 -16.79
CA ASP A 187 12.11 14.52 -17.05
C ASP A 187 12.80 13.28 -17.61
N VAL A 188 12.67 12.17 -16.88
CA VAL A 188 13.32 10.90 -17.18
C VAL A 188 12.26 9.86 -17.50
N PRO A 189 12.33 9.18 -18.66
CA PRO A 189 11.44 8.07 -18.95
C PRO A 189 11.79 6.88 -18.07
N ILE A 190 10.82 6.46 -17.26
CA ILE A 190 10.87 5.21 -16.49
C ILE A 190 10.03 4.16 -17.19
N SER A 191 10.47 2.91 -17.08
CA SER A 191 9.78 1.79 -17.69
C SER A 191 9.50 0.73 -16.65
N ILE A 192 8.34 0.08 -16.77
CA ILE A 192 7.96 -1.01 -15.88
C ILE A 192 9.09 -2.05 -15.83
N ARG A 193 9.27 -2.68 -14.67
CA ARG A 193 10.25 -3.76 -14.46
C ARG A 193 10.18 -4.78 -15.59
N SER A 194 11.31 -5.19 -16.12
CA SER A 194 11.39 -5.91 -17.40
C SER A 194 10.62 -7.23 -17.43
N ASP A 195 10.63 -7.97 -16.32
CA ASP A 195 9.91 -9.23 -16.12
C ASP A 195 8.38 -9.09 -16.11
N LEU A 196 7.86 -7.87 -15.93
CA LEU A 196 6.43 -7.59 -15.90
C LEU A 196 5.88 -7.11 -17.25
N ARG A 197 6.75 -6.81 -18.24
CA ARG A 197 6.33 -6.20 -19.51
C ARG A 197 5.57 -7.15 -20.42
N ASP A 198 5.94 -8.42 -20.37
CA ASP A 198 5.39 -9.44 -21.26
C ASP A 198 3.98 -9.87 -20.82
N ASP A 199 3.68 -9.79 -19.53
CA ASP A 199 2.35 -10.10 -18.98
C ASP A 199 2.00 -9.13 -17.84
N LEU A 200 1.21 -8.10 -18.14
CA LEU A 200 0.74 -7.15 -17.12
C LEU A 200 -0.27 -7.77 -16.15
N SER A 201 -0.85 -8.94 -16.48
CA SER A 201 -1.85 -9.60 -15.64
C SER A 201 -1.27 -10.21 -14.35
N ILE A 202 0.04 -10.48 -14.32
CA ILE A 202 0.73 -11.03 -13.14
C ILE A 202 1.02 -9.97 -12.07
N ILE A 203 1.02 -8.67 -12.44
CA ILE A 203 1.39 -7.57 -11.54
C ILE A 203 0.65 -7.63 -10.19
N PRO A 204 -0.69 -7.79 -10.11
CA PRO A 204 -1.37 -7.84 -8.83
C PRO A 204 -0.94 -9.02 -7.96
N LYS A 205 -0.70 -10.20 -8.55
CA LYS A 205 -0.26 -11.37 -7.82
C LYS A 205 1.16 -11.15 -7.29
N LEU A 206 2.07 -10.73 -8.17
CA LEU A 206 3.48 -10.56 -7.81
C LEU A 206 3.66 -9.45 -6.76
N PHE A 207 2.90 -8.35 -6.88
CA PHE A 207 2.89 -7.29 -5.88
C PHE A 207 2.53 -7.83 -4.48
N ARG A 208 1.48 -8.65 -4.36
CA ARG A 208 1.09 -9.25 -3.08
C ARG A 208 2.17 -10.18 -2.52
N LEU A 209 2.78 -10.98 -3.37
CA LEU A 209 3.84 -11.90 -2.98
C LEU A 209 5.06 -11.13 -2.45
N GLU A 210 5.55 -10.13 -3.19
CA GLU A 210 6.74 -9.38 -2.76
C GLU A 210 6.49 -8.52 -1.50
N VAL A 211 5.26 -7.98 -1.33
CA VAL A 211 4.87 -7.34 -0.06
C VAL A 211 4.85 -8.36 1.08
N GLY A 212 4.29 -9.54 0.85
CA GLY A 212 4.27 -10.64 1.81
C GLY A 212 5.67 -11.10 2.21
N GLU A 213 6.58 -11.22 1.25
CA GLU A 213 7.98 -11.59 1.50
C GLU A 213 8.71 -10.57 2.39
N ASN A 214 8.46 -9.27 2.19
CA ASN A 214 9.00 -8.23 3.07
C ASN A 214 8.47 -8.34 4.51
N ILE A 215 7.20 -8.70 4.68
CA ILE A 215 6.59 -8.95 6.00
C ILE A 215 7.24 -10.17 6.66
N LEU A 216 7.38 -11.28 5.92
CA LEU A 216 7.99 -12.50 6.44
C LEU A 216 9.45 -12.27 6.83
N LYS A 217 10.21 -11.59 5.99
CA LYS A 217 11.60 -11.23 6.28
C LYS A 217 11.71 -10.42 7.58
N TRP A 218 10.82 -9.47 7.81
CA TRP A 218 10.81 -8.70 9.06
C TRP A 218 10.54 -9.57 10.29
N PHE A 219 9.68 -10.60 10.16
CA PHE A 219 9.45 -11.58 11.22
C PHE A 219 10.68 -12.47 11.42
N ASP A 220 11.30 -12.95 10.34
CA ASP A 220 12.51 -13.77 10.41
C ASP A 220 13.64 -13.02 11.10
N ASP A 221 13.87 -11.76 10.72
CA ASP A 221 14.92 -10.90 11.30
C ASP A 221 14.77 -10.71 12.82
N ARG A 222 13.56 -10.88 13.38
CA ARG A 222 13.24 -10.66 14.81
C ARG A 222 13.03 -11.93 15.61
N TYR A 223 12.45 -12.95 14.99
CA TYR A 223 11.94 -14.14 15.68
C TYR A 223 12.61 -15.43 15.23
N ASN A 224 13.47 -15.40 14.22
CA ASN A 224 14.24 -16.57 13.84
C ASN A 224 15.06 -17.06 15.03
N ASN A 225 15.14 -18.38 15.20
CA ASN A 225 15.76 -19.07 16.35
C ASN A 225 15.10 -18.82 17.72
N THR A 226 13.90 -18.25 17.77
CA THR A 226 13.10 -18.15 19.00
C THR A 226 11.92 -19.12 18.96
N THR A 227 11.25 -19.32 20.09
CA THR A 227 9.98 -20.07 20.14
C THR A 227 8.86 -19.44 19.30
N ALA A 228 9.01 -18.18 18.89
CA ALA A 228 8.08 -17.46 18.03
C ALA A 228 8.39 -17.56 16.53
N SER A 229 9.42 -18.33 16.13
CA SER A 229 9.77 -18.54 14.72
C SER A 229 8.61 -19.17 13.94
N ILE A 230 8.44 -18.77 12.68
CA ILE A 230 7.46 -19.40 11.79
C ILE A 230 7.94 -20.83 11.45
N PRO A 231 7.19 -21.88 11.79
CA PRO A 231 7.60 -23.25 11.52
C PRO A 231 7.62 -23.53 10.01
N LYS A 232 8.55 -24.40 9.59
CA LYS A 232 8.67 -24.88 8.21
C LYS A 232 7.87 -26.16 8.00
N GLY A 233 7.44 -26.42 6.77
CA GLY A 233 6.81 -27.68 6.37
C GLY A 233 5.32 -27.84 6.72
N ASN A 234 4.88 -27.62 7.97
CA ASN A 234 3.45 -27.75 8.33
C ASN A 234 2.66 -26.45 8.06
N PRO A 235 1.76 -26.41 7.06
CA PRO A 235 1.05 -25.19 6.70
C PRO A 235 0.11 -24.67 7.78
N GLU A 236 -0.58 -25.54 8.51
CA GLU A 236 -1.49 -25.10 9.57
C GLU A 236 -0.72 -24.40 10.70
N SER A 237 0.36 -25.02 11.17
CA SER A 237 1.20 -24.47 12.23
C SER A 237 1.83 -23.14 11.81
N ALA A 238 2.31 -23.04 10.57
CA ALA A 238 2.91 -21.82 10.05
C ALA A 238 1.91 -20.67 9.96
N VAL A 239 0.72 -20.95 9.41
CA VAL A 239 -0.35 -19.95 9.28
C VAL A 239 -0.84 -19.47 10.65
N ARG A 240 -1.02 -20.40 11.61
CA ARG A 240 -1.33 -20.03 12.99
C ARG A 240 -0.26 -19.13 13.60
N GLN A 241 1.01 -19.44 13.37
CA GLN A 241 2.11 -18.64 13.88
C GLN A 241 2.17 -17.25 13.25
N ILE A 242 1.96 -17.13 11.93
CA ILE A 242 1.87 -15.84 11.25
C ILE A 242 0.75 -14.99 11.87
N ILE A 243 -0.46 -15.54 12.04
CA ILE A 243 -1.59 -14.84 12.68
C ILE A 243 -1.24 -14.41 14.11
N ASN A 244 -0.60 -15.29 14.89
CA ASN A 244 -0.15 -14.97 16.24
C ASN A 244 0.85 -13.82 16.26
N LEU A 245 1.79 -13.76 15.32
CA LEU A 245 2.74 -12.66 15.21
C LEU A 245 2.04 -11.35 14.89
N PHE A 246 1.10 -11.32 13.93
CA PHE A 246 0.28 -10.13 13.68
C PHE A 246 -0.53 -9.69 14.91
N ARG A 247 -1.06 -10.65 15.69
CA ARG A 247 -1.75 -10.36 16.96
C ARG A 247 -0.82 -9.73 18.00
N ILE A 248 0.39 -10.29 18.17
CA ILE A 248 1.41 -9.77 19.08
C ILE A 248 1.80 -8.33 18.70
N GLN A 249 1.84 -8.02 17.40
CA GLN A 249 2.08 -6.65 16.91
C GLN A 249 0.87 -5.72 17.05
N GLY A 250 -0.24 -6.17 17.65
CA GLY A 250 -1.46 -5.38 17.82
C GLY A 250 -2.21 -5.11 16.51
N PHE A 251 -1.90 -5.82 15.42
CA PHE A 251 -2.56 -5.61 14.14
C PHE A 251 -3.97 -6.21 14.07
N LEU A 252 -4.25 -7.25 14.85
CA LEU A 252 -5.57 -7.91 14.91
C LEU A 252 -5.91 -8.28 16.35
N THR A 253 -7.20 -8.38 16.66
CA THR A 253 -7.68 -8.74 18.00
C THR A 253 -7.67 -10.26 18.21
N SER A 254 -8.19 -11.00 17.22
CA SER A 254 -8.28 -12.46 17.27
C SER A 254 -8.13 -13.06 15.86
N GLY A 255 -7.71 -14.33 15.79
CA GLY A 255 -7.71 -15.07 14.54
C GLY A 255 -7.71 -16.57 14.77
N ASP A 256 -8.35 -17.31 13.88
CA ASP A 256 -8.48 -18.75 13.90
C ASP A 256 -8.09 -19.36 12.54
N VAL A 257 -7.60 -20.60 12.61
CA VAL A 257 -7.30 -21.42 11.43
C VAL A 257 -8.08 -22.71 11.56
N LYS A 258 -8.77 -23.10 10.51
CA LYS A 258 -9.52 -24.36 10.43
C LYS A 258 -9.14 -25.09 9.16
N VAL A 259 -8.84 -26.38 9.31
CA VAL A 259 -8.54 -27.25 8.18
C VAL A 259 -9.82 -27.98 7.78
N GLU A 260 -10.33 -27.71 6.58
CA GLU A 260 -11.50 -28.39 6.04
C GLU A 260 -11.17 -28.92 4.65
N LYS A 261 -11.29 -30.23 4.41
CA LYS A 261 -11.07 -30.84 3.07
C LYS A 261 -9.71 -30.44 2.44
N ASN A 262 -8.64 -30.42 3.24
CA ASN A 262 -7.29 -29.97 2.83
C ASN A 262 -7.18 -28.49 2.44
N VAL A 263 -8.14 -27.67 2.84
CA VAL A 263 -8.14 -26.21 2.68
C VAL A 263 -7.97 -25.57 4.05
N LEU A 264 -7.03 -24.62 4.16
CA LEU A 264 -6.89 -23.78 5.34
C LEU A 264 -7.85 -22.60 5.23
N ASN A 265 -8.86 -22.58 6.08
CA ASN A 265 -9.74 -21.44 6.28
C ASN A 265 -9.18 -20.58 7.40
N VAL A 266 -8.95 -19.30 7.11
CA VAL A 266 -8.42 -18.34 8.08
C VAL A 266 -9.52 -17.33 8.41
N GLY A 267 -9.86 -17.21 9.69
CA GLY A 267 -10.71 -16.17 10.23
C GLY A 267 -9.88 -15.17 11.02
N VAL A 268 -10.14 -13.88 10.85
CA VAL A 268 -9.49 -12.82 11.64
C VAL A 268 -10.51 -11.75 12.03
N GLU A 269 -10.36 -11.18 13.22
CA GLU A 269 -11.21 -10.12 13.74
C GLU A 269 -10.38 -8.93 14.21
N GLY A 270 -10.99 -7.74 14.10
CA GLY A 270 -10.37 -6.51 14.61
C GLY A 270 -9.09 -6.09 13.90
N SER A 271 -8.90 -6.46 12.62
CA SER A 271 -7.70 -6.06 11.87
C SER A 271 -7.57 -4.52 11.79
N GLY A 272 -6.34 -4.01 11.82
CA GLY A 272 -6.02 -2.58 11.77
C GLY A 272 -6.47 -1.90 10.47
N ASN A 273 -6.75 -2.69 9.43
CA ASN A 273 -7.12 -2.25 8.09
C ASN A 273 -8.56 -2.67 7.67
N ASN A 274 -9.42 -3.01 8.64
CA ASN A 274 -10.76 -3.54 8.38
C ASN A 274 -11.61 -2.62 7.47
N TRP A 275 -11.68 -1.33 7.75
CA TRP A 275 -12.43 -0.38 6.93
C TRP A 275 -11.84 -0.23 5.53
N SER A 276 -10.52 -0.11 5.42
CA SER A 276 -9.82 -0.05 4.15
C SER A 276 -10.12 -1.26 3.28
N MET A 277 -10.06 -2.47 3.83
CA MET A 277 -10.40 -3.68 3.12
C MET A 277 -11.87 -3.69 2.64
N LYS A 278 -12.80 -3.13 3.43
CA LYS A 278 -14.21 -2.99 3.02
C LYS A 278 -14.36 -2.00 1.87
N CYS A 279 -13.66 -0.88 1.91
CA CYS A 279 -13.65 0.11 0.84
C CYS A 279 -13.05 -0.43 -0.47
N LEU A 280 -12.02 -1.27 -0.37
CA LEU A 280 -11.28 -1.81 -1.51
C LEU A 280 -11.81 -3.18 -1.98
N LYS A 281 -12.95 -3.65 -1.46
CA LYS A 281 -13.46 -5.01 -1.75
C LYS A 281 -13.76 -5.24 -3.24
N SER A 282 -14.12 -4.19 -3.98
CA SER A 282 -14.37 -4.24 -5.43
C SER A 282 -13.11 -4.07 -6.28
N GLU A 283 -11.98 -3.75 -5.67
CA GLU A 283 -10.72 -3.49 -6.37
C GLU A 283 -9.94 -4.78 -6.63
N LYS A 284 -9.00 -4.75 -7.59
CA LYS A 284 -8.13 -5.91 -7.89
C LYS A 284 -7.20 -6.26 -6.72
N LEU A 285 -6.82 -5.26 -5.91
CA LEU A 285 -6.03 -5.46 -4.70
C LEU A 285 -6.71 -4.80 -3.51
N ASN A 286 -6.73 -5.54 -2.41
CA ASN A 286 -6.99 -4.99 -1.10
C ASN A 286 -5.68 -4.99 -0.30
N ASN A 287 -5.66 -4.27 0.81
CA ASN A 287 -4.49 -4.20 1.69
C ASN A 287 -4.44 -5.33 2.71
N ASP A 288 -4.82 -6.55 2.31
CA ASP A 288 -4.87 -7.73 3.17
C ASP A 288 -3.48 -8.29 3.46
N PHE A 289 -2.75 -7.64 4.37
CA PHE A 289 -1.36 -7.96 4.71
C PHE A 289 -1.18 -9.38 5.26
N ILE A 290 -2.17 -9.90 5.98
CA ILE A 290 -2.14 -11.26 6.52
C ILE A 290 -2.15 -12.26 5.37
N ARG A 291 -3.07 -12.09 4.41
CA ARG A 291 -3.11 -12.91 3.20
C ARG A 291 -1.82 -12.80 2.40
N MET A 292 -1.28 -11.60 2.21
CA MET A 292 -0.02 -11.40 1.49
C MET A 292 1.13 -12.18 2.14
N ALA A 293 1.29 -12.08 3.46
CA ALA A 293 2.31 -12.82 4.19
C ALA A 293 2.15 -14.34 4.06
N ILE A 294 0.92 -14.85 4.04
CA ILE A 294 0.70 -16.28 3.94
C ILE A 294 0.85 -16.80 2.50
N GLU A 295 0.37 -16.05 1.49
CA GLU A 295 0.61 -16.37 0.08
C GLU A 295 2.11 -16.45 -0.20
N ALA A 296 2.88 -15.48 0.31
CA ALA A 296 4.34 -15.45 0.22
C ALA A 296 4.98 -16.67 0.91
N TRP A 297 4.56 -17.01 2.14
CA TRP A 297 5.09 -18.17 2.86
C TRP A 297 4.82 -19.47 2.09
N GLY A 298 3.61 -19.59 1.52
CA GLY A 298 3.23 -20.72 0.69
C GLY A 298 4.11 -20.88 -0.54
N GLU A 299 4.42 -19.78 -1.23
CA GLU A 299 5.32 -19.76 -2.38
C GLU A 299 6.75 -20.15 -1.98
N ARG A 300 7.27 -19.56 -0.88
CA ARG A 300 8.62 -19.84 -0.34
C ARG A 300 8.83 -21.32 -0.01
N GLU A 301 7.82 -22.00 0.52
CA GLU A 301 7.89 -23.41 0.92
C GLU A 301 7.48 -24.38 -0.21
N GLY A 302 7.21 -23.88 -1.43
CA GLY A 302 6.78 -24.71 -2.56
C GLY A 302 5.37 -25.31 -2.39
N ASN A 303 4.56 -24.76 -1.48
CA ASN A 303 3.23 -25.23 -1.15
C ASN A 303 2.17 -24.66 -2.11
N ALA A 304 2.23 -25.10 -3.38
CA ALA A 304 1.30 -24.69 -4.45
C ALA A 304 -0.19 -25.06 -4.19
N LYS A 305 -0.49 -25.81 -3.12
CA LYS A 305 -1.84 -26.29 -2.75
C LYS A 305 -2.53 -25.47 -1.66
N LEU A 306 -1.97 -24.35 -1.21
CA LEU A 306 -2.67 -23.40 -0.35
C LEU A 306 -3.76 -22.68 -1.16
N ASN A 307 -4.85 -23.39 -1.45
CA ASN A 307 -6.08 -22.77 -1.91
C ASN A 307 -6.61 -21.91 -0.76
N TYR A 308 -6.25 -20.64 -0.78
CA TYR A 308 -6.74 -19.65 0.17
C TYR A 308 -8.23 -19.43 -0.04
N VAL A 309 -9.06 -20.12 0.76
CA VAL A 309 -10.51 -19.99 0.70
C VAL A 309 -10.95 -19.05 1.81
N LYS A 310 -11.50 -17.91 1.36
CA LYS A 310 -12.26 -16.91 2.11
C LYS A 310 -11.73 -16.62 3.53
N LEU A 311 -11.13 -15.44 3.70
CA LEU A 311 -11.37 -14.69 4.94
C LEU A 311 -12.89 -14.52 5.07
N ASN A 312 -13.54 -15.44 5.78
CA ASN A 312 -14.94 -15.29 6.10
C ASN A 312 -15.02 -14.08 7.01
N THR A 313 -15.51 -13.00 6.41
CA THR A 313 -16.31 -11.92 7.01
C THR A 313 -16.13 -11.79 8.50
N TYR A 314 -15.45 -10.70 8.88
CA TYR A 314 -15.66 -9.93 10.10
C TYR A 314 -16.97 -10.32 10.78
N LYS A 315 -16.94 -11.11 11.85
CA LYS A 315 -18.08 -11.17 12.76
C LYS A 315 -18.19 -9.78 13.37
N ILE A 316 -19.12 -9.01 12.82
CA ILE A 316 -19.59 -7.77 13.42
C ILE A 316 -20.65 -8.24 14.41
N SER A 317 -20.28 -8.31 15.69
CA SER A 317 -21.27 -8.17 16.76
C SER A 317 -21.88 -6.77 16.68
#